data_AF-A0A7J8Z7R7-F1
#
_entry.id   AF-A0A7J8Z7R7-F1
#
_cell.length_a   1.000
_cell.length_b   1.000
_cell.length_c   1.000
_cell.angle_alpha   90.00
_cell.angle_beta   90.00
_cell.angle_gamma   90.00
#
_symmetry.space_group_name_H-M   'P 1'
#
loop_
_entity.id
_entity.type
_entity.pdbx_description
1 polymer ?
#
loop_
_entity_poly.entity_id
_entity_poly.type
_entity_poly.pdbx_seq_one_letter_code
_entity_poly.pdbx_strand_id
1 'polypeptide(L)'
;MTLLKFVDDQWGPVGSFNWFATHGTSMSRTNSLISGDNKGAAARFMEDWFEQNSGKSDELGTDEIPRRVSSIISSIHNNHHELLELASSFQSSPGKPATRVSSAARRVRSALRQADKPGFVSAFCQTNCGDVSPNVLGAFCIDTGVPCDFNHSTCGGKNELCYGRGPGYPDEFESTRIIGERQFNKAVDLFNTASEQLKGKVDYRHSYVDFSQLEVTIPKEGGGSEVVKTCPAAMGFAFAAGTTDGPGAFDFKQGDDKGNPFWRLVRNLLKTPDKKQVECHSPKPILLDTGEMKQPYDWAPSILPVQILRIGQLVILSVPGEFTTMSGRRLRDAVKTMLTSSGSGEFGSNTHVVIAGLTNTYSQYITTFEEYQIQRYEGASTLYGPHTLSAYIQEFQKLASALIKGQAVEPGPQPPDLLKKQISFLTPVVMDSTPAGVNFGDVSSDVPANSTFKRGSTVTVVFWSACPRNDLMTEGTFALVEILQGKDTWVPTYDDDDFCLRFKWSRPSKLSPRSQATIEWTIPPSASLGVYRIRHFGAAKRLMGSIQHFTGTSSAFVVA
;
A
#
# COMPACT_ATOMS: atom_id res chain seq x y z
N MET A 1 -15.29 7.14 6.54
CA MET A 1 -13.89 7.59 6.72
C MET A 1 -13.83 8.41 7.99
N THR A 2 -12.79 8.23 8.79
CA THR A 2 -12.49 9.07 9.96
C THR A 2 -11.19 9.81 9.68
N LEU A 3 -11.17 11.13 9.88
CA LEU A 3 -10.00 11.97 9.64
C LEU A 3 -9.51 12.58 10.96
N LEU A 4 -8.20 12.49 11.21
CA LEU A 4 -7.50 13.26 12.24
C LEU A 4 -6.64 14.31 11.54
N LYS A 5 -6.91 15.59 11.81
CA LYS A 5 -6.16 16.73 11.27
C LYS A 5 -5.14 17.20 12.30
N PHE A 6 -3.90 17.40 11.85
CA PHE A 6 -2.83 17.97 12.67
C PHE A 6 -2.65 19.43 12.29
N VAL A 7 -2.71 20.32 13.29
CA VAL A 7 -2.55 21.76 13.12
C VAL A 7 -1.47 22.23 14.09
N ASP A 8 -0.47 22.88 13.54
CA ASP A 8 0.59 23.57 14.25
C ASP A 8 0.21 25.04 14.44
N ASP A 9 0.57 25.62 15.58
CA ASP A 9 0.21 27.00 15.93
C ASP A 9 0.92 28.04 15.05
N GLN A 10 2.11 27.72 14.53
CA GLN A 10 2.91 28.59 13.67
C GLN A 10 2.60 28.35 12.19
N TRP A 11 2.56 27.09 11.76
CA TRP A 11 2.51 26.71 10.35
C TRP A 11 1.10 26.37 9.85
N GLY A 12 0.11 26.36 10.73
CA GLY A 12 -1.24 25.93 10.39
C GLY A 12 -1.29 24.42 10.17
N PRO A 13 -2.11 23.92 9.23
CA PRO A 13 -2.24 22.48 9.03
C PRO A 13 -0.92 21.82 8.55
N VAL A 14 -0.48 20.76 9.24
CA VAL A 14 0.80 20.07 8.94
C VAL A 14 0.63 18.60 8.54
N GLY A 15 -0.57 18.04 8.68
CA GLY A 15 -0.82 16.68 8.20
C GLY A 15 -2.21 16.14 8.50
N SER A 16 -2.45 14.91 8.05
CA SER A 16 -3.68 14.19 8.36
C SER A 16 -3.54 12.67 8.35
N PHE A 17 -4.31 11.98 9.19
CA PHE A 17 -4.55 10.54 9.11
C PHE A 17 -6.00 10.27 8.67
N ASN A 18 -6.18 9.35 7.71
CA ASN A 18 -7.44 9.09 7.04
C ASN A 18 -7.78 7.59 7.10
N TRP A 19 -8.59 7.16 8.07
CA TRP A 19 -8.99 5.75 8.21
C TRP A 19 -10.21 5.42 7.35
N PHE A 20 -10.06 4.46 6.43
CA PHE A 20 -11.13 3.96 5.59
C PHE A 20 -10.90 2.51 5.13
N ALA A 21 -11.94 1.68 5.17
CA ALA A 21 -11.85 0.25 4.86
C ALA A 21 -11.88 0.03 3.35
N THR A 22 -10.77 -0.40 2.76
CA THR A 22 -10.70 -0.92 1.39
C THR A 22 -9.34 -1.60 1.17
N HIS A 23 -9.28 -2.76 0.54
CA HIS A 23 -8.01 -3.39 0.19
C HIS A 23 -7.18 -2.51 -0.78
N GLY A 24 -5.85 -2.60 -0.65
CA GLY A 24 -4.91 -2.07 -1.63
C GLY A 24 -4.70 -3.06 -2.77
N THR A 25 -5.77 -3.40 -3.50
CA THR A 25 -5.81 -4.42 -4.57
C THR A 25 -6.44 -3.89 -5.86
N SER A 26 -6.32 -2.57 -6.11
CA SER A 26 -6.70 -2.01 -7.41
C SER A 26 -5.74 -2.43 -8.51
N MET A 27 -4.44 -2.50 -8.19
CA MET A 27 -3.43 -3.14 -9.02
C MET A 27 -3.49 -4.65 -8.82
N SER A 28 -3.59 -5.40 -9.92
CA SER A 28 -3.74 -6.86 -9.89
C SER A 28 -2.43 -7.57 -9.56
N ARG A 29 -2.51 -8.89 -9.27
CA ARG A 29 -1.33 -9.76 -9.11
C ARG A 29 -0.42 -9.84 -10.34
N THR A 30 -0.87 -9.38 -11.51
CA THR A 30 -0.07 -9.36 -12.74
C THR A 30 0.73 -8.08 -12.92
N ASN A 31 0.45 -7.06 -12.11
CA ASN A 31 1.27 -5.86 -12.05
C ASN A 31 2.70 -6.21 -11.61
N SER A 32 3.68 -5.55 -12.23
CA SER A 32 5.11 -5.71 -11.92
C SER A 32 5.78 -4.39 -11.49
N LEU A 33 5.00 -3.32 -11.34
CA LEU A 33 5.48 -2.02 -10.86
C LEU A 33 5.21 -1.87 -9.37
N ILE A 34 6.20 -1.38 -8.63
CA ILE A 34 6.02 -1.03 -7.22
C ILE A 34 5.00 0.11 -7.14
N SER A 35 4.02 -0.02 -6.26
CA SER A 35 2.92 0.94 -6.11
C SER A 35 2.42 0.94 -4.67
N GLY A 36 2.02 2.12 -4.18
CA GLY A 36 1.24 2.25 -2.94
C GLY A 36 -0.25 1.93 -3.13
N ASP A 37 -0.65 1.48 -4.32
CA ASP A 37 -2.02 1.18 -4.74
C ASP A 37 -2.96 2.39 -4.54
N ASN A 38 -4.26 2.15 -4.35
CA ASN A 38 -5.26 3.20 -4.27
C ASN A 38 -5.08 4.13 -3.05
N LYS A 39 -4.57 3.61 -1.93
CA LYS A 39 -4.29 4.41 -0.73
C LYS A 39 -3.05 5.27 -0.88
N GLY A 40 -2.00 4.75 -1.51
CA GLY A 40 -0.81 5.52 -1.86
C GLY A 40 -1.14 6.62 -2.87
N ALA A 41 -1.96 6.32 -3.88
CA ALA A 41 -2.47 7.33 -4.81
C ALA A 41 -3.25 8.44 -4.07
N ALA A 42 -4.16 8.07 -3.15
CA ALA A 42 -4.91 9.03 -2.35
C ALA A 42 -3.99 9.91 -1.47
N ALA A 43 -2.96 9.34 -0.84
CA ALA A 43 -1.97 10.06 -0.06
C ALA A 43 -1.22 11.09 -0.91
N ARG A 44 -0.66 10.65 -2.05
CA ARG A 44 0.06 11.51 -3.00
C ARG A 44 -0.83 12.64 -3.52
N PHE A 45 -2.07 12.34 -3.90
CA PHE A 45 -3.03 13.36 -4.35
C PHE A 45 -3.35 14.38 -3.27
N MET A 46 -3.46 13.95 -2.00
CA MET A 46 -3.71 14.85 -0.88
C MET A 46 -2.53 15.77 -0.58
N GLU A 47 -1.32 15.24 -0.62
CA GLU A 47 -0.10 16.03 -0.45
C GLU A 47 0.08 17.03 -1.59
N ASP A 48 -0.12 16.62 -2.86
CA ASP A 48 -0.04 17.52 -4.01
C ASP A 48 -1.10 18.62 -3.97
N TRP A 49 -2.33 18.28 -3.58
CA TRP A 49 -3.41 19.25 -3.39
C TRP A 49 -3.08 20.27 -2.32
N PHE A 50 -2.49 19.84 -1.20
CA PHE A 50 -2.15 20.74 -0.10
C PHE A 50 -1.06 21.72 -0.50
N GLU A 51 0.01 21.24 -1.15
CA GLU A 51 1.11 22.08 -1.64
C GLU A 51 0.62 23.11 -2.68
N GLN A 52 -0.30 22.72 -3.58
CA GLN A 52 -0.84 23.61 -4.60
C GLN A 52 -1.75 24.71 -4.04
N ASN A 53 -2.45 24.46 -2.93
CA ASN A 53 -3.39 25.42 -2.34
C ASN A 53 -2.76 26.27 -1.24
N SER A 54 -1.79 25.74 -0.48
CA SER A 54 -1.07 26.52 0.54
C SER A 54 -0.22 27.63 -0.07
N GLY A 55 0.31 27.42 -1.28
CA GLY A 55 1.00 28.47 -2.04
C GLY A 55 0.10 29.64 -2.47
N LYS A 56 -1.24 29.52 -2.36
CA LYS A 56 -2.18 30.63 -2.66
C LYS A 56 -2.56 31.44 -1.42
N SER A 57 -2.35 30.94 -0.21
CA SER A 57 -2.71 31.62 1.04
C SER A 57 -1.59 32.46 1.64
N ASP A 58 -0.32 32.17 1.32
CA ASP A 58 0.86 32.86 1.87
C ASP A 58 1.20 34.20 1.16
N GLU A 59 0.45 34.63 0.13
CA GLU A 59 0.70 35.89 -0.63
C GLU A 59 0.15 37.18 0.02
N LEU A 60 -0.05 37.21 1.35
CA LEU A 60 -0.49 38.43 2.08
C LEU A 60 0.55 39.00 3.08
N GLY A 61 1.82 38.60 3.01
CA GLY A 61 2.86 39.18 3.87
C GLY A 61 4.29 39.10 3.33
N THR A 62 4.79 40.23 2.85
CA THR A 62 6.21 40.69 2.78
C THR A 62 7.25 39.91 1.96
N ASP A 63 7.69 40.57 0.87
CA ASP A 63 8.99 40.65 0.18
C ASP A 63 9.91 39.43 -0.05
N GLU A 64 10.06 39.15 -1.37
CA GLU A 64 11.19 38.57 -2.13
C GLU A 64 11.63 37.11 -1.90
N ILE A 65 10.84 36.17 -2.47
CA ILE A 65 11.33 34.97 -3.19
C ILE A 65 10.47 34.81 -4.47
N PRO A 66 11.01 34.43 -5.66
CA PRO A 66 10.32 34.68 -6.92
C PRO A 66 9.14 33.72 -7.17
N ARG A 67 7.95 34.31 -7.15
CA ARG A 67 6.72 34.02 -7.92
C ARG A 67 6.74 32.72 -8.75
N ARG A 68 5.96 31.73 -8.32
CA ARG A 68 5.27 30.81 -9.24
C ARG A 68 4.05 31.54 -9.80
N VAL A 69 4.19 32.00 -11.05
CA VAL A 69 3.11 32.29 -12.01
C VAL A 69 2.18 33.45 -11.64
N SER A 70 2.72 34.67 -11.61
CA SER A 70 1.94 35.82 -12.08
C SER A 70 1.96 35.83 -13.60
N SER A 71 0.79 36.03 -14.18
CA SER A 71 0.44 36.16 -15.59
C SER A 71 1.16 37.32 -16.32
N ILE A 72 2.47 37.24 -16.47
CA ILE A 72 3.18 37.93 -17.56
C ILE A 72 3.31 36.93 -18.71
N ILE A 73 2.15 36.54 -19.24
CA ILE A 73 2.03 35.97 -20.57
C ILE A 73 1.76 37.17 -21.49
N SER A 74 2.82 37.85 -21.90
CA SER A 74 2.82 38.41 -23.25
C SER A 74 3.08 37.23 -24.20
N SER A 75 2.00 36.75 -24.81
CA SER A 75 1.93 35.85 -25.99
C SER A 75 2.54 34.44 -25.91
N ILE A 76 1.88 33.49 -25.25
CA ILE A 76 2.14 32.04 -25.46
C ILE A 76 1.29 31.45 -26.60
N HIS A 77 0.30 32.18 -27.13
CA HIS A 77 -0.52 31.70 -28.26
C HIS A 77 0.14 31.83 -29.65
N ASN A 78 1.37 32.33 -29.78
CA ASN A 78 2.02 32.55 -31.09
C ASN A 78 3.39 31.88 -31.32
N ASN A 79 3.94 31.09 -30.38
CA ASN A 79 5.33 30.61 -30.47
C ASN A 79 5.52 29.09 -30.40
N HIS A 80 4.58 28.31 -30.95
CA HIS A 80 4.75 26.87 -31.12
C HIS A 80 6.03 26.52 -31.91
N HIS A 81 6.30 27.28 -32.97
CA HIS A 81 7.51 27.11 -33.80
C HIS A 81 8.79 27.40 -33.00
N GLU A 82 8.82 28.44 -32.17
CA GLU A 82 9.98 28.74 -31.32
C GLU A 82 10.20 27.67 -30.25
N LEU A 83 9.13 27.12 -29.64
CA LEU A 83 9.26 26.02 -28.69
C LEU A 83 9.82 24.76 -29.35
N LEU A 84 9.42 24.47 -30.59
CA LEU A 84 9.97 23.37 -31.38
C LEU A 84 11.43 23.61 -31.75
N GLU A 85 11.78 24.81 -32.19
CA GLU A 85 13.17 25.18 -32.49
C GLU A 85 14.05 25.06 -31.25
N LEU A 86 13.56 25.57 -30.11
CA LEU A 86 14.24 25.44 -28.82
C LEU A 86 14.40 23.96 -28.42
N ALA A 87 13.34 23.15 -28.51
CA ALA A 87 13.42 21.72 -28.22
C ALA A 87 14.44 21.00 -29.12
N SER A 88 14.48 21.35 -30.41
CA SER A 88 15.39 20.74 -31.38
C SER A 88 16.88 20.99 -31.06
N SER A 89 17.19 22.05 -30.32
CA SER A 89 18.55 22.37 -29.88
C SER A 89 19.07 21.45 -28.77
N PHE A 90 18.20 20.66 -28.12
CA PHE A 90 18.55 19.74 -27.03
C PHE A 90 18.37 18.29 -27.45
N GLN A 91 19.45 17.69 -27.96
CA GLN A 91 19.53 16.26 -28.27
C GLN A 91 19.80 15.42 -27.03
N SER A 92 19.59 14.11 -27.13
CA SER A 92 19.95 13.16 -26.07
C SER A 92 21.44 13.19 -25.75
N SER A 93 21.76 12.98 -24.48
CA SER A 93 23.15 12.98 -24.01
C SER A 93 23.68 11.56 -23.88
N PRO A 94 24.97 11.30 -24.19
CA PRO A 94 25.62 10.07 -23.76
C PRO A 94 25.50 9.91 -22.24
N GLY A 95 25.26 8.67 -21.82
CA GLY A 95 25.29 8.23 -20.45
C GLY A 95 26.64 8.55 -19.81
N LYS A 96 26.59 9.20 -18.65
CA LYS A 96 27.79 9.70 -17.95
C LYS A 96 27.80 9.26 -16.49
N PRO A 97 28.99 9.16 -15.87
CA PRO A 97 29.10 8.91 -14.44
C PRO A 97 28.32 9.94 -13.62
N ALA A 98 27.71 9.47 -12.54
CA ALA A 98 27.00 10.30 -11.57
C ALA A 98 27.49 9.99 -10.15
N THR A 99 27.28 10.91 -9.23
CA THR A 99 27.49 10.66 -7.79
C THR A 99 26.24 10.00 -7.21
N ARG A 100 26.38 9.15 -6.19
CA ARG A 100 25.24 8.52 -5.50
C ARG A 100 24.15 9.52 -5.06
N VAL A 101 24.55 10.72 -4.63
CA VAL A 101 23.63 11.76 -4.14
C VAL A 101 22.94 12.56 -5.26
N SER A 102 23.30 12.36 -6.53
CA SER A 102 22.79 13.21 -7.61
C SER A 102 21.29 13.03 -7.87
N SER A 103 20.79 11.80 -7.69
CA SER A 103 19.35 11.51 -7.81
C SER A 103 18.58 12.17 -6.67
N ALA A 104 19.05 12.00 -5.43
CA ALA A 104 18.45 12.61 -4.22
C ALA A 104 18.42 14.15 -4.26
N ALA A 105 19.49 14.79 -4.73
CA ALA A 105 19.54 16.25 -4.86
C ALA A 105 18.60 16.81 -5.95
N ARG A 106 18.21 15.97 -6.93
CA ARG A 106 17.37 16.35 -8.06
C ARG A 106 15.92 15.86 -7.95
N ARG A 107 15.58 15.02 -6.98
CA ARG A 107 14.20 14.61 -6.68
C ARG A 107 13.29 15.83 -6.56
N VAL A 108 12.04 15.74 -7.03
CA VAL A 108 11.11 16.88 -7.09
C VAL A 108 10.82 17.39 -5.68
N ARG A 109 10.45 16.48 -4.78
CA ARG A 109 10.14 16.72 -3.36
C ARG A 109 11.35 16.46 -2.46
N SER A 110 12.53 16.94 -2.84
CA SER A 110 13.77 16.70 -2.08
C SER A 110 13.74 17.41 -0.73
N ALA A 111 13.90 16.66 0.37
CA ALA A 111 13.98 17.19 1.74
C ALA A 111 15.12 18.21 1.93
N LEU A 112 16.15 18.18 1.06
CA LEU A 112 17.25 19.15 1.06
C LEU A 112 16.83 20.58 0.65
N ARG A 113 15.61 20.76 0.11
CA ARG A 113 15.14 22.07 -0.43
C ARG A 113 14.22 22.85 0.52
N GLN A 114 13.72 22.25 1.60
CA GLN A 114 12.76 22.88 2.52
C GLN A 114 13.13 22.57 3.98
N ALA A 115 14.23 23.14 4.46
CA ALA A 115 14.71 22.88 5.82
C ALA A 115 13.86 23.55 6.92
N ASP A 116 13.16 24.65 6.60
CA ASP A 116 12.56 25.53 7.61
C ASP A 116 11.04 25.41 7.78
N LYS A 117 10.32 24.73 6.87
CA LYS A 117 8.86 24.48 6.96
C LYS A 117 8.60 22.96 6.97
N PRO A 118 7.82 22.42 7.91
CA PRO A 118 7.46 21.01 7.89
C PRO A 118 6.65 20.70 6.64
N GLY A 119 7.07 19.69 5.88
CA GLY A 119 6.31 19.19 4.74
C GLY A 119 4.98 18.61 5.21
N PHE A 120 3.91 18.85 4.45
CA PHE A 120 2.61 18.28 4.77
C PHE A 120 2.61 16.77 4.52
N VAL A 121 2.18 15.99 5.52
CA VAL A 121 2.12 14.52 5.42
C VAL A 121 0.68 14.05 5.52
N SER A 122 0.24 13.22 4.57
CA SER A 122 -1.09 12.60 4.62
C SER A 122 -1.03 11.08 4.56
N ALA A 123 -1.51 10.41 5.61
CA ALA A 123 -1.58 8.96 5.66
C ALA A 123 -3.02 8.48 5.41
N PHE A 124 -3.18 7.51 4.51
CA PHE A 124 -4.44 6.79 4.29
C PHE A 124 -4.36 5.43 4.96
N CYS A 125 -4.87 5.36 6.19
CA CYS A 125 -4.75 4.20 7.06
C CYS A 125 -5.79 3.13 6.74
N GLN A 126 -5.41 1.87 6.95
CA GLN A 126 -6.33 0.74 6.95
C GLN A 126 -7.14 0.67 8.25
N THR A 127 -8.26 -0.06 8.18
CA THR A 127 -9.13 -0.37 9.33
C THR A 127 -9.54 -1.85 9.19
N ASN A 128 -10.81 -2.19 9.34
CA ASN A 128 -11.35 -3.52 9.10
C ASN A 128 -11.71 -3.74 7.61
N CYS A 129 -10.70 -3.97 6.76
CA CYS A 129 -10.87 -4.12 5.31
C CYS A 129 -11.00 -5.57 4.81
N GLY A 130 -11.01 -6.58 5.69
CA GLY A 130 -10.83 -7.99 5.34
C GLY A 130 -11.78 -8.55 4.28
N ASP A 131 -12.96 -7.97 4.09
CA ASP A 131 -13.96 -8.36 3.09
C ASP A 131 -14.35 -7.20 2.15
N VAL A 132 -13.50 -6.17 2.03
CA VAL A 132 -13.79 -4.95 1.28
C VAL A 132 -12.83 -4.80 0.09
N SER A 133 -13.34 -5.05 -1.12
CA SER A 133 -12.61 -4.89 -2.38
C SER A 133 -12.74 -3.47 -2.95
N PRO A 134 -11.68 -2.91 -3.57
CA PRO A 134 -11.76 -1.69 -4.38
C PRO A 134 -12.32 -1.92 -5.79
N ASN A 135 -12.54 -3.18 -6.19
CA ASN A 135 -13.01 -3.57 -7.52
C ASN A 135 -14.54 -3.51 -7.60
N VAL A 136 -15.06 -2.28 -7.58
CA VAL A 136 -16.47 -1.95 -7.35
C VAL A 136 -17.46 -2.30 -8.46
N LEU A 137 -17.00 -2.73 -9.65
CA LEU A 137 -17.91 -3.11 -10.74
C LEU A 137 -18.45 -4.55 -10.58
N GLY A 138 -17.94 -5.31 -9.61
CA GLY A 138 -18.30 -6.70 -9.37
C GLY A 138 -17.30 -7.68 -10.00
N ALA A 139 -17.55 -8.98 -9.79
CA ALA A 139 -16.68 -10.05 -10.26
C ALA A 139 -17.25 -10.78 -11.47
N PHE A 140 -16.42 -10.96 -12.49
CA PHE A 140 -16.81 -11.54 -13.78
C PHE A 140 -15.79 -12.57 -14.26
N CYS A 141 -16.29 -13.50 -15.05
CA CYS A 141 -15.48 -14.47 -15.78
C CYS A 141 -14.76 -13.78 -16.93
N ILE A 142 -13.42 -13.87 -16.96
CA ILE A 142 -12.60 -13.18 -17.97
C ILE A 142 -12.76 -13.75 -19.39
N ASP A 143 -13.21 -15.01 -19.51
CA ASP A 143 -13.38 -15.73 -20.77
C ASP A 143 -14.75 -15.48 -21.42
N THR A 144 -15.80 -15.40 -20.61
CA THR A 144 -17.20 -15.33 -21.06
C THR A 144 -17.86 -13.97 -20.80
N GLY A 145 -17.29 -13.17 -19.90
CA GLY A 145 -17.82 -11.86 -19.51
C GLY A 145 -19.04 -11.91 -18.59
N VAL A 146 -19.54 -13.09 -18.23
CA VAL A 146 -20.69 -13.25 -17.32
C VAL A 146 -20.28 -13.07 -15.86
N PRO A 147 -21.21 -12.72 -14.94
CA PRO A 147 -20.92 -12.67 -13.51
C PRO A 147 -20.42 -14.02 -12.98
N CYS A 148 -19.46 -13.99 -12.05
CA CYS A 148 -19.01 -15.21 -11.39
C CYS A 148 -20.12 -15.84 -10.54
N ASP A 149 -19.99 -17.14 -10.26
CA ASP A 149 -20.74 -17.77 -9.18
C ASP A 149 -20.45 -17.07 -7.85
N PHE A 150 -21.50 -16.61 -7.18
CA PHE A 150 -21.38 -15.79 -5.98
C PHE A 150 -20.78 -16.56 -4.80
N ASN A 151 -21.27 -17.77 -4.54
CA ASN A 151 -20.94 -18.53 -3.34
C ASN A 151 -19.51 -19.06 -3.33
N HIS A 152 -18.98 -19.43 -4.50
CA HIS A 152 -17.66 -20.05 -4.60
C HIS A 152 -16.63 -19.18 -5.34
N SER A 153 -17.06 -18.05 -5.92
CA SER A 153 -16.22 -17.19 -6.76
C SER A 153 -15.58 -17.96 -7.91
N THR A 154 -16.41 -18.64 -8.70
CA THR A 154 -15.95 -19.50 -9.79
C THR A 154 -16.62 -19.20 -11.13
N CYS A 155 -15.97 -19.64 -12.20
CA CYS A 155 -16.39 -19.60 -13.59
C CYS A 155 -16.22 -21.02 -14.15
N GLY A 156 -17.32 -21.65 -14.60
CA GLY A 156 -17.29 -23.07 -14.98
C GLY A 156 -16.80 -23.99 -13.86
N GLY A 157 -17.00 -23.58 -12.59
CA GLY A 157 -16.53 -24.32 -11.43
C GLY A 157 -15.02 -24.18 -11.13
N LYS A 158 -14.32 -23.21 -11.71
CA LYS A 158 -12.91 -22.88 -11.46
C LYS A 158 -12.73 -21.44 -10.99
N ASN A 159 -11.83 -21.17 -10.06
CA ASN A 159 -11.63 -19.82 -9.50
C ASN A 159 -10.72 -18.94 -10.38
N GLU A 160 -9.83 -19.52 -11.19
CA GLU A 160 -8.74 -18.79 -11.85
C GLU A 160 -9.20 -17.78 -12.89
N LEU A 161 -10.46 -17.87 -13.32
CA LEU A 161 -11.07 -16.99 -14.31
C LEU A 161 -11.99 -15.94 -13.68
N CYS A 162 -12.29 -16.02 -12.39
CA CYS A 162 -13.18 -15.09 -11.71
C CYS A 162 -12.39 -13.90 -11.14
N TYR A 163 -12.55 -12.72 -11.74
CA TYR A 163 -11.87 -11.50 -11.31
C TYR A 163 -12.83 -10.35 -11.02
N GLY A 164 -12.57 -9.63 -9.93
CA GLY A 164 -13.15 -8.34 -9.63
C GLY A 164 -12.69 -7.30 -10.66
N ARG A 165 -13.60 -6.41 -11.05
CA ARG A 165 -13.29 -5.31 -11.98
C ARG A 165 -13.32 -3.95 -11.27
N GLY A 166 -12.21 -3.23 -11.36
CA GLY A 166 -12.11 -1.85 -10.93
C GLY A 166 -12.88 -0.89 -11.85
N PRO A 167 -13.13 0.36 -11.42
CA PRO A 167 -13.93 1.33 -12.18
C PRO A 167 -13.26 1.79 -13.48
N GLY A 168 -11.95 1.58 -13.65
CA GLY A 168 -11.20 1.87 -14.88
C GLY A 168 -10.99 0.65 -15.79
N TYR A 169 -11.63 -0.50 -15.50
CA TYR A 169 -11.43 -1.74 -16.25
C TYR A 169 -11.54 -1.53 -17.78
N PRO A 170 -10.62 -2.09 -18.58
CA PRO A 170 -9.57 -3.04 -18.20
C PRO A 170 -8.27 -2.43 -17.66
N ASP A 171 -8.20 -1.10 -17.49
CA ASP A 171 -7.00 -0.42 -16.98
C ASP A 171 -6.98 -0.39 -15.43
N GLU A 172 -6.05 -1.15 -14.85
CA GLU A 172 -5.84 -1.20 -13.39
C GLU A 172 -5.20 0.09 -12.85
N PHE A 173 -4.39 0.80 -13.65
CA PHE A 173 -3.84 2.10 -13.25
C PHE A 173 -4.95 3.13 -13.15
N GLU A 174 -5.85 3.16 -14.14
CA GLU A 174 -7.01 4.06 -14.10
C GLU A 174 -7.97 3.68 -12.97
N SER A 175 -8.17 2.38 -12.71
CA SER A 175 -8.94 1.92 -11.55
C SER A 175 -8.33 2.40 -10.24
N THR A 176 -7.01 2.28 -10.09
CA THR A 176 -6.25 2.76 -8.93
C THR A 176 -6.38 4.27 -8.76
N ARG A 177 -6.27 5.03 -9.87
CA ARG A 177 -6.43 6.49 -9.89
C ARG A 177 -7.82 6.89 -9.40
N ILE A 178 -8.88 6.31 -9.96
CA ILE A 178 -10.27 6.63 -9.61
C ILE A 178 -10.57 6.29 -8.14
N ILE A 179 -10.16 5.12 -7.66
CA ILE A 179 -10.40 4.73 -6.26
C ILE A 179 -9.58 5.59 -5.29
N GLY A 180 -8.34 5.92 -5.63
CA GLY A 180 -7.52 6.86 -4.87
C GLY A 180 -8.14 8.26 -4.82
N GLU A 181 -8.60 8.78 -5.95
CA GLU A 181 -9.27 10.08 -6.06
C GLU A 181 -10.55 10.14 -5.21
N ARG A 182 -11.36 9.08 -5.20
CA ARG A 182 -12.56 9.02 -4.33
C ARG A 182 -12.22 9.11 -2.85
N GLN A 183 -11.15 8.43 -2.41
CA GLN A 183 -10.67 8.52 -1.03
C GLN A 183 -10.13 9.92 -0.72
N PHE A 184 -9.28 10.45 -1.61
CA PHE A 184 -8.71 11.79 -1.52
C PHE A 184 -9.78 12.88 -1.41
N ASN A 185 -10.77 12.89 -2.30
CA ASN A 185 -11.83 13.90 -2.29
C ASN A 185 -12.58 13.89 -0.96
N LYS A 186 -12.89 12.70 -0.42
CA LYS A 186 -13.57 12.62 0.87
C LYS A 186 -12.68 13.09 2.03
N ALA A 187 -11.37 12.83 1.96
CA ALA A 187 -10.42 13.32 2.95
C ALA A 187 -10.32 14.85 2.92
N VAL A 188 -10.25 15.46 1.74
CA VAL A 188 -10.26 16.93 1.58
C VAL A 188 -11.52 17.55 2.16
N ASP A 189 -12.69 16.99 1.87
CA ASP A 189 -13.97 17.46 2.44
C ASP A 189 -13.92 17.45 3.98
N LEU A 190 -13.48 16.34 4.58
CA LEU A 190 -13.37 16.20 6.03
C LEU A 190 -12.30 17.13 6.61
N PHE A 191 -11.20 17.34 5.90
CA PHE A 191 -10.08 18.17 6.35
C PHE A 191 -10.46 19.65 6.41
N ASN A 192 -11.26 20.11 5.43
CA ASN A 192 -11.76 21.48 5.36
C ASN A 192 -12.92 21.74 6.33
N THR A 193 -13.70 20.71 6.66
CA THR A 193 -14.86 20.83 7.57
C THR A 193 -14.59 20.37 9.01
N ALA A 194 -13.38 19.91 9.31
CA ALA A 194 -12.97 19.48 10.64
C ALA A 194 -13.13 20.62 11.66
N SER A 195 -13.96 20.38 12.68
CA SER A 195 -14.33 21.37 13.70
C SER A 195 -14.21 20.87 15.14
N GLU A 196 -14.20 19.55 15.36
CA GLU A 196 -14.02 18.96 16.69
C GLU A 196 -12.53 18.89 17.05
N GLN A 197 -12.11 19.68 18.04
CA GLN A 197 -10.77 19.60 18.59
C GLN A 197 -10.65 18.40 19.55
N LEU A 198 -9.63 17.56 19.37
CA LEU A 198 -9.30 16.52 20.35
C LEU A 198 -8.72 17.15 21.62
N LYS A 199 -9.25 16.77 22.79
CA LYS A 199 -8.82 17.27 24.10
C LYS A 199 -8.64 16.13 25.08
N GLY A 200 -7.68 16.27 25.99
CA GLY A 200 -7.39 15.31 27.04
C GLY A 200 -6.02 14.66 26.88
N LYS A 201 -5.75 13.64 27.71
CA LYS A 201 -4.44 12.99 27.78
C LYS A 201 -4.15 12.09 26.58
N VAL A 202 -2.86 11.83 26.39
CA VAL A 202 -2.34 10.76 25.53
C VAL A 202 -1.96 9.58 26.44
N ASP A 203 -2.42 8.37 26.11
CA ASP A 203 -2.19 7.17 26.93
C ASP A 203 -2.21 5.92 26.03
N TYR A 204 -1.67 4.79 26.50
CA TYR A 204 -1.66 3.54 25.76
C TYR A 204 -1.61 2.30 26.64
N ARG A 205 -2.10 1.16 26.14
CA ARG A 205 -1.79 -0.17 26.69
C ARG A 205 -1.36 -1.10 25.57
N HIS A 206 -0.44 -2.00 25.87
CA HIS A 206 0.09 -2.99 24.94
C HIS A 206 0.36 -4.28 25.69
N SER A 207 0.03 -5.42 25.08
CA SER A 207 0.40 -6.74 25.58
C SER A 207 0.63 -7.70 24.42
N TYR A 208 1.57 -8.62 24.60
CA TYR A 208 1.67 -9.80 23.74
C TYR A 208 0.80 -10.91 24.31
N VAL A 209 0.02 -11.58 23.46
CA VAL A 209 -0.91 -12.63 23.89
C VAL A 209 -0.67 -13.87 23.06
N ASP A 210 -0.59 -15.03 23.71
CA ASP A 210 -0.51 -16.32 23.03
C ASP A 210 -1.92 -16.76 22.61
N PHE A 211 -2.18 -16.71 21.31
CA PHE A 211 -3.45 -17.09 20.70
C PHE A 211 -3.56 -18.59 20.40
N SER A 212 -2.55 -19.40 20.71
CA SER A 212 -2.59 -20.84 20.39
C SER A 212 -3.64 -21.61 21.19
N GLN A 213 -3.91 -21.24 22.44
CA GLN A 213 -4.89 -21.91 23.31
C GLN A 213 -5.54 -20.96 24.33
N LEU A 214 -5.81 -19.72 23.92
CA LEU A 214 -6.37 -18.67 24.76
C LEU A 214 -7.79 -19.04 25.19
N GLU A 215 -8.07 -18.99 26.50
CA GLU A 215 -9.41 -19.15 27.04
C GLU A 215 -10.24 -17.89 26.83
N VAL A 216 -11.43 -18.07 26.27
CA VAL A 216 -12.35 -16.99 25.90
C VAL A 216 -13.70 -17.25 26.55
N THR A 217 -14.20 -16.29 27.31
CA THR A 217 -15.54 -16.36 27.89
C THR A 217 -16.56 -15.74 26.93
N ILE A 218 -17.54 -16.52 26.50
CA ILE A 218 -18.59 -16.08 25.57
C ILE A 218 -19.99 -16.22 26.21
N PRO A 219 -20.96 -15.37 25.83
CA PRO A 219 -22.35 -15.52 26.28
C PRO A 219 -22.97 -16.80 25.70
N LYS A 220 -23.77 -17.52 26.52
CA LYS A 220 -24.49 -18.71 26.09
C LYS A 220 -25.92 -18.39 25.66
N GLU A 221 -26.43 -19.09 24.64
CA GLU A 221 -27.87 -19.05 24.32
C GLU A 221 -28.70 -19.55 25.51
N GLY A 222 -29.68 -18.74 25.93
CA GLY A 222 -30.51 -19.03 27.12
C GLY A 222 -29.98 -18.45 28.45
N GLY A 223 -28.88 -17.70 28.42
CA GLY A 223 -28.32 -16.99 29.58
C GLY A 223 -27.11 -17.68 30.20
N GLY A 224 -26.25 -16.88 30.85
CA GLY A 224 -24.97 -17.31 31.40
C GLY A 224 -23.81 -17.16 30.41
N SER A 225 -22.66 -17.75 30.76
CA SER A 225 -21.45 -17.74 29.95
C SER A 225 -20.82 -19.12 29.88
N GLU A 226 -20.12 -19.39 28.79
CA GLU A 226 -19.28 -20.57 28.64
C GLU A 226 -17.84 -20.18 28.28
N VAL A 227 -16.89 -21.06 28.60
CA VAL A 227 -15.47 -20.87 28.29
C VAL A 227 -15.12 -21.75 27.09
N VAL A 228 -14.73 -21.11 26.00
CA VAL A 228 -14.20 -21.74 24.78
C VAL A 228 -12.70 -21.45 24.68
N LYS A 229 -12.02 -22.08 23.71
CA LYS A 229 -10.60 -21.86 23.45
C LYS A 229 -10.34 -21.48 22.00
N THR A 230 -9.34 -20.65 21.78
CA THR A 230 -8.72 -20.54 20.45
C THR A 230 -7.91 -21.81 20.14
N CYS A 231 -7.53 -21.95 18.87
CA CYS A 231 -6.80 -23.10 18.36
C CYS A 231 -5.37 -22.73 17.94
N PRO A 232 -4.42 -23.68 17.96
CA PRO A 232 -3.16 -23.52 17.24
C PRO A 232 -3.44 -23.17 15.77
N ALA A 233 -2.59 -22.32 15.18
CA ALA A 233 -2.87 -21.73 13.87
C ALA A 233 -3.13 -22.79 12.78
N ALA A 234 -4.14 -22.60 11.94
CA ALA A 234 -4.33 -23.42 10.74
C ALA A 234 -5.07 -22.67 9.62
N MET A 235 -4.69 -22.96 8.38
CA MET A 235 -5.33 -22.43 7.17
C MET A 235 -6.24 -23.48 6.52
N GLY A 236 -7.42 -23.07 6.12
CA GLY A 236 -8.42 -23.93 5.48
C GLY A 236 -8.17 -24.13 3.99
N PHE A 237 -8.92 -25.03 3.34
CA PHE A 237 -8.81 -25.25 1.89
C PHE A 237 -9.10 -24.00 1.06
N ALA A 238 -10.11 -23.21 1.44
CA ALA A 238 -10.46 -21.98 0.73
C ALA A 238 -9.38 -20.88 0.80
N PHE A 239 -8.36 -21.00 1.67
CA PHE A 239 -7.18 -20.12 1.61
C PHE A 239 -6.50 -20.21 0.24
N ALA A 240 -6.31 -21.41 -0.28
CA ALA A 240 -5.67 -21.61 -1.59
C ALA A 240 -6.55 -21.20 -2.78
N ALA A 241 -7.84 -20.89 -2.53
CA ALA A 241 -8.74 -20.39 -3.56
C ALA A 241 -8.52 -18.90 -3.88
N GLY A 242 -7.83 -18.16 -3.01
CA GLY A 242 -7.70 -16.70 -3.15
C GLY A 242 -9.05 -15.98 -3.14
N THR A 243 -9.07 -14.73 -3.62
CA THR A 243 -10.28 -13.91 -3.74
C THR A 243 -10.55 -13.50 -5.17
N THR A 244 -11.65 -12.79 -5.42
CA THR A 244 -11.88 -12.19 -6.74
C THR A 244 -10.87 -11.08 -7.06
N ASP A 245 -10.18 -10.51 -6.07
CA ASP A 245 -9.12 -9.52 -6.27
C ASP A 245 -7.77 -10.15 -6.66
N GLY A 246 -7.64 -11.46 -6.41
CA GLY A 246 -6.45 -12.23 -6.68
C GLY A 246 -6.78 -13.70 -6.54
N PRO A 247 -7.33 -14.34 -7.59
CA PRO A 247 -7.77 -15.72 -7.49
C PRO A 247 -6.55 -16.62 -7.30
N GLY A 248 -6.78 -17.73 -6.61
CA GLY A 248 -5.80 -18.76 -6.38
C GLY A 248 -5.47 -19.55 -7.65
N ALA A 249 -5.19 -20.83 -7.48
CA ALA A 249 -4.89 -21.74 -8.57
C ALA A 249 -5.47 -23.13 -8.25
N PHE A 250 -5.50 -24.00 -9.26
CA PHE A 250 -5.94 -25.38 -9.15
C PHE A 250 -7.46 -25.47 -8.86
N ASP A 251 -7.88 -26.60 -8.32
CA ASP A 251 -9.29 -26.91 -8.08
C ASP A 251 -9.83 -26.38 -6.73
N PHE A 252 -9.11 -25.47 -6.09
CA PHE A 252 -9.56 -24.82 -4.85
C PHE A 252 -10.71 -23.83 -5.11
N LYS A 253 -11.67 -23.80 -4.19
CA LYS A 253 -12.86 -22.93 -4.26
C LYS A 253 -13.11 -22.28 -2.92
N GLN A 254 -13.68 -21.08 -2.93
CA GLN A 254 -14.20 -20.50 -1.70
C GLN A 254 -15.44 -21.27 -1.24
N GLY A 255 -15.66 -21.32 0.07
CA GLY A 255 -16.78 -22.08 0.65
C GLY A 255 -16.55 -23.58 0.71
N ASP A 256 -15.33 -24.08 0.45
CA ASP A 256 -15.01 -25.50 0.59
C ASP A 256 -14.90 -25.86 2.08
N ASP A 257 -15.93 -26.51 2.59
CA ASP A 257 -16.06 -27.02 3.96
C ASP A 257 -15.67 -28.52 4.10
N LYS A 258 -15.37 -29.19 2.98
CA LYS A 258 -15.05 -30.63 2.96
C LYS A 258 -13.58 -30.89 2.71
N GLY A 259 -12.94 -30.14 1.82
CA GLY A 259 -11.57 -30.35 1.37
C GLY A 259 -11.41 -31.60 0.51
N ASN A 260 -10.86 -31.45 -0.71
CA ASN A 260 -10.73 -32.56 -1.65
C ASN A 260 -9.77 -33.68 -1.14
N PRO A 261 -9.94 -34.94 -1.60
CA PRO A 261 -9.08 -36.06 -1.19
C PRO A 261 -7.61 -35.95 -1.60
N PHE A 262 -7.33 -35.36 -2.77
CA PHE A 262 -5.98 -35.26 -3.32
C PHE A 262 -5.09 -34.34 -2.47
N TRP A 263 -5.55 -33.14 -2.15
CA TRP A 263 -4.84 -32.18 -1.30
C TRP A 263 -4.80 -32.61 0.15
N ARG A 264 -5.75 -33.42 0.64
CA ARG A 264 -5.61 -34.10 1.94
C ARG A 264 -4.40 -35.03 1.96
N LEU A 265 -4.15 -35.77 0.88
CA LEU A 265 -2.95 -36.62 0.76
C LEU A 265 -1.67 -35.78 0.74
N VAL A 266 -1.62 -34.72 -0.08
CA VAL A 266 -0.45 -33.81 -0.17
C VAL A 266 -0.17 -33.15 1.18
N ARG A 267 -1.20 -32.62 1.85
CA ARG A 267 -1.10 -32.10 3.22
C ARG A 267 -0.53 -33.13 4.17
N ASN A 268 -1.04 -34.36 4.15
CA ASN A 268 -0.63 -35.39 5.10
C ASN A 268 0.85 -35.79 4.94
N LEU A 269 1.43 -35.63 3.74
CA LEU A 269 2.88 -35.79 3.51
C LEU A 269 3.71 -34.68 4.16
N LEU A 270 3.17 -33.46 4.28
CA LEU A 270 3.81 -32.35 4.98
C LEU A 270 3.60 -32.44 6.50
N LYS A 271 2.34 -32.47 6.94
CA LYS A 271 1.91 -32.58 8.34
C LYS A 271 0.44 -32.98 8.38
N THR A 272 0.14 -34.13 8.99
CA THR A 272 -1.26 -34.56 9.22
C THR A 272 -1.81 -33.88 10.47
N PRO A 273 -2.92 -33.12 10.38
CA PRO A 273 -3.59 -32.55 11.56
C PRO A 273 -4.15 -33.65 12.46
N ASP A 274 -3.97 -33.52 13.76
CA ASP A 274 -4.56 -34.45 14.72
C ASP A 274 -6.06 -34.20 14.95
N LYS A 275 -6.73 -35.12 15.67
CA LYS A 275 -8.18 -35.02 15.91
C LYS A 275 -8.56 -33.76 16.71
N LYS A 276 -7.76 -33.38 17.70
CA LYS A 276 -8.01 -32.21 18.55
C LYS A 276 -7.97 -30.93 17.71
N GLN A 277 -7.00 -30.83 16.81
CA GLN A 277 -6.82 -29.71 15.90
C GLN A 277 -7.99 -29.61 14.90
N VAL A 278 -8.41 -30.74 14.32
CA VAL A 278 -9.58 -30.80 13.41
C VAL A 278 -10.88 -30.41 14.14
N GLU A 279 -11.10 -30.91 15.35
CA GLU A 279 -12.29 -30.59 16.16
C GLU A 279 -12.31 -29.11 16.56
N CYS A 280 -11.16 -28.55 16.98
CA CYS A 280 -11.05 -27.15 17.36
C CYS A 280 -11.36 -26.19 16.19
N HIS A 281 -10.89 -26.53 14.99
CA HIS A 281 -11.07 -25.70 13.79
C HIS A 281 -12.41 -25.87 13.09
N SER A 282 -13.21 -26.87 13.46
CA SER A 282 -14.49 -27.17 12.82
C SER A 282 -15.36 -25.89 12.65
N PRO A 283 -15.98 -25.68 11.46
CA PRO A 283 -16.08 -26.57 10.31
C PRO A 283 -14.92 -26.46 9.30
N LYS A 284 -13.85 -25.71 9.58
CA LYS A 284 -12.75 -25.50 8.63
C LYS A 284 -12.06 -26.82 8.28
N PRO A 285 -12.04 -27.23 6.99
CA PRO A 285 -11.17 -28.31 6.56
C PRO A 285 -9.74 -27.78 6.49
N ILE A 286 -8.86 -28.26 7.37
CA ILE A 286 -7.47 -27.79 7.45
C ILE A 286 -6.68 -28.23 6.21
N LEU A 287 -6.12 -27.26 5.48
CA LEU A 287 -5.15 -27.47 4.39
C LEU A 287 -3.71 -27.40 4.89
N LEU A 288 -3.39 -26.42 5.74
CA LEU A 288 -2.05 -26.25 6.33
C LEU A 288 -2.15 -26.11 7.85
N ASP A 289 -1.48 -27.00 8.57
CA ASP A 289 -1.49 -27.05 10.04
C ASP A 289 -0.33 -26.21 10.63
N THR A 290 -0.32 -24.92 10.30
CA THR A 290 0.84 -24.03 10.48
C THR A 290 1.27 -23.84 11.94
N GLY A 291 0.34 -23.97 12.88
CA GLY A 291 0.59 -23.94 14.33
C GLY A 291 1.41 -25.14 14.81
N GLU A 292 1.33 -26.27 14.12
CA GLU A 292 2.04 -27.52 14.45
C GLU A 292 3.26 -27.78 13.53
N MET A 293 3.55 -26.85 12.62
CA MET A 293 4.71 -26.89 11.71
C MET A 293 5.83 -25.99 12.25
N LYS A 294 6.88 -26.64 12.81
CA LYS A 294 7.95 -25.98 13.57
C LYS A 294 9.32 -25.93 12.88
N GLN A 295 9.45 -26.55 11.71
CA GLN A 295 10.72 -26.69 10.99
C GLN A 295 10.66 -25.96 9.64
N PRO A 296 11.69 -25.18 9.26
CA PRO A 296 12.91 -24.84 10.04
C PRO A 296 12.67 -23.87 11.22
N TYR A 297 11.49 -23.25 11.27
CA TYR A 297 10.98 -22.40 12.35
C TYR A 297 9.43 -22.41 12.28
N ASP A 298 8.75 -21.72 13.19
CA ASP A 298 7.28 -21.60 13.19
C ASP A 298 6.74 -21.01 11.87
N TRP A 299 5.71 -21.65 11.29
CA TRP A 299 5.12 -21.23 10.01
C TRP A 299 4.06 -20.14 10.17
N ALA A 300 3.54 -19.94 11.37
CA ALA A 300 2.61 -18.87 11.71
C ALA A 300 2.90 -18.34 13.12
N PRO A 301 2.68 -17.04 13.39
CA PRO A 301 2.85 -16.50 14.74
C PRO A 301 1.80 -17.09 15.69
N SER A 302 2.19 -17.44 16.91
CA SER A 302 1.26 -17.75 18.01
C SER A 302 1.12 -16.58 18.98
N ILE A 303 2.16 -15.77 19.12
CA ILE A 303 2.23 -14.62 20.02
C ILE A 303 1.91 -13.36 19.23
N LEU A 304 0.81 -12.68 19.59
CA LEU A 304 0.29 -11.52 18.87
C LEU A 304 0.29 -10.27 19.75
N PRO A 305 0.78 -9.12 19.23
CA PRO A 305 0.66 -7.83 19.90
C PRO A 305 -0.77 -7.30 19.78
N VAL A 306 -1.38 -6.96 20.91
CA VAL A 306 -2.61 -6.17 20.98
C VAL A 306 -2.31 -4.84 21.64
N GLN A 307 -2.80 -3.74 21.05
CA GLN A 307 -2.50 -2.40 21.51
C GLN A 307 -3.68 -1.45 21.36
N ILE A 308 -3.93 -0.66 22.40
CA ILE A 308 -4.88 0.45 22.42
C ILE A 308 -4.11 1.75 22.63
N LEU A 309 -4.35 2.74 21.78
CA LEU A 309 -3.80 4.09 21.91
C LEU A 309 -4.95 5.07 22.16
N ARG A 310 -4.71 6.08 22.99
CA ARG A 310 -5.65 7.15 23.28
C ARG A 310 -5.02 8.50 22.99
N ILE A 311 -5.78 9.35 22.30
CA ILE A 311 -5.49 10.76 22.05
C ILE A 311 -6.75 11.54 22.38
N GLY A 312 -6.86 12.04 23.62
CA GLY A 312 -8.07 12.70 24.09
C GLY A 312 -9.28 11.77 24.03
N GLN A 313 -10.29 12.14 23.24
CA GLN A 313 -11.50 11.34 22.98
C GLN A 313 -11.36 10.35 21.79
N LEU A 314 -10.23 10.33 21.08
CA LEU A 314 -9.93 9.34 20.03
C LEU A 314 -9.23 8.13 20.65
N VAL A 315 -9.71 6.94 20.31
CA VAL A 315 -9.11 5.66 20.69
C VAL A 315 -8.82 4.84 19.44
N ILE A 316 -7.58 4.39 19.29
CA ILE A 316 -7.09 3.60 18.15
C ILE A 316 -6.85 2.17 18.63
N LEU A 317 -7.49 1.21 17.97
CA LEU A 317 -7.33 -0.22 18.21
C LEU A 317 -6.38 -0.79 17.15
N SER A 318 -5.15 -1.07 17.55
CA SER A 318 -4.10 -1.61 16.67
C SER A 318 -4.19 -3.13 16.65
N VAL A 319 -4.69 -3.69 15.54
CA VAL A 319 -4.94 -5.13 15.38
C VAL A 319 -3.96 -5.75 14.38
N PRO A 320 -3.37 -6.93 14.68
CA PRO A 320 -2.35 -7.54 13.85
C PRO A 320 -2.92 -8.45 12.75
N GLY A 321 -3.92 -7.99 12.00
CA GLY A 321 -4.52 -8.74 10.89
C GLY A 321 -5.75 -8.08 10.30
N GLU A 322 -6.44 -8.82 9.42
CA GLU A 322 -7.49 -8.31 8.55
C GLU A 322 -8.88 -8.63 9.06
N PHE A 323 -9.43 -7.69 9.84
CA PHE A 323 -10.80 -7.80 10.33
C PHE A 323 -11.78 -7.59 9.19
N THR A 324 -12.77 -8.47 9.06
CA THR A 324 -13.93 -8.25 8.20
C THR A 324 -14.76 -7.05 8.65
N THR A 325 -15.70 -6.64 7.82
CA THR A 325 -16.60 -5.52 8.06
C THR A 325 -17.31 -5.67 9.40
N MET A 326 -17.89 -6.86 9.68
CA MET A 326 -18.58 -7.06 10.94
C MET A 326 -17.65 -7.34 12.11
N SER A 327 -16.52 -8.01 11.91
CA SER A 327 -15.52 -8.20 12.98
C SER A 327 -15.06 -6.86 13.55
N GLY A 328 -14.73 -5.91 12.67
CA GLY A 328 -14.30 -4.59 13.10
C GLY A 328 -15.40 -3.76 13.77
N ARG A 329 -16.66 -3.89 13.32
CA ARG A 329 -17.80 -3.23 13.98
C ARG A 329 -17.99 -3.76 15.40
N ARG A 330 -18.04 -5.09 15.57
CA ARG A 330 -18.20 -5.72 16.89
C ARG A 330 -17.09 -5.33 17.87
N LEU A 331 -15.83 -5.30 17.40
CA LEU A 331 -14.70 -4.87 18.24
C LEU A 331 -14.82 -3.39 18.66
N ARG A 332 -15.10 -2.48 17.71
CA ARG A 332 -15.28 -1.06 18.02
C ARG A 332 -16.41 -0.83 19.02
N ASP A 333 -17.55 -1.50 18.81
CA ASP A 333 -18.73 -1.31 19.65
C ASP A 333 -18.49 -1.87 21.07
N ALA A 334 -17.84 -3.03 21.19
CA ALA A 334 -17.50 -3.62 22.48
C ALA A 334 -16.53 -2.74 23.29
N VAL A 335 -15.50 -2.19 22.64
CA VAL A 335 -14.54 -1.29 23.30
C VAL A 335 -15.20 0.06 23.61
N LYS A 336 -15.94 0.66 22.67
CA LYS A 336 -16.65 1.92 22.90
C LYS A 336 -17.62 1.80 24.08
N THR A 337 -18.39 0.71 24.15
CA THR A 337 -19.31 0.43 25.26
C THR A 337 -18.57 0.31 26.58
N MET A 338 -17.44 -0.37 26.61
CA MET A 338 -16.63 -0.48 27.83
C MET A 338 -16.08 0.87 28.29
N LEU A 339 -15.57 1.68 27.35
CA LEU A 339 -15.06 3.02 27.62
C LEU A 339 -16.16 3.94 28.18
N THR A 340 -17.34 3.97 27.57
CA THR A 340 -18.42 4.89 27.99
C THR A 340 -19.16 4.43 29.24
N SER A 341 -19.33 3.12 29.44
CA SER A 341 -20.03 2.59 30.63
C SER A 341 -19.18 2.61 31.90
N SER A 342 -17.87 2.34 31.77
CA SER A 342 -16.95 2.19 32.91
C SER A 342 -16.02 3.38 33.09
N GLY A 343 -16.00 4.32 32.14
CA GLY A 343 -15.06 5.45 32.06
C GLY A 343 -15.26 6.57 33.07
N SER A 344 -16.15 6.45 34.05
CA SER A 344 -16.40 7.45 35.10
C SER A 344 -16.59 8.89 34.57
N GLY A 345 -17.23 9.04 33.40
CA GLY A 345 -17.46 10.32 32.73
C GLY A 345 -16.30 10.85 31.88
N GLU A 346 -15.14 10.18 31.87
CA GLU A 346 -13.98 10.54 31.03
C GLU A 346 -14.23 10.31 29.53
N PHE A 347 -15.05 9.30 29.22
CA PHE A 347 -15.46 8.96 27.86
C PHE A 347 -16.97 9.22 27.69
N GLY A 348 -17.31 10.13 26.78
CA GLY A 348 -18.69 10.51 26.47
C GLY A 348 -19.19 9.97 25.14
N SER A 349 -20.34 10.48 24.69
CA SER A 349 -20.93 10.17 23.37
C SER A 349 -20.02 10.56 22.20
N ASN A 350 -19.16 11.56 22.40
CA ASN A 350 -18.13 12.04 21.46
C ASN A 350 -16.86 11.17 21.43
N THR A 351 -16.84 10.01 22.10
CA THR A 351 -15.71 9.07 22.00
C THR A 351 -15.67 8.44 20.60
N HIS A 352 -14.54 8.58 19.93
CA HIS A 352 -14.29 8.02 18.60
C HIS A 352 -13.39 6.79 18.73
N VAL A 353 -13.83 5.65 18.23
CA VAL A 353 -13.03 4.41 18.22
C VAL A 353 -12.74 4.02 16.78
N VAL A 354 -11.47 3.96 16.41
CA VAL A 354 -11.01 3.54 15.08
C VAL A 354 -10.18 2.26 15.20
N ILE A 355 -10.19 1.45 14.14
CA ILE A 355 -9.29 0.29 14.03
C ILE A 355 -8.13 0.70 13.11
N ALA A 356 -6.92 0.35 13.50
CA ALA A 356 -5.75 0.30 12.66
C ALA A 356 -5.44 -1.18 12.38
N GLY A 357 -5.83 -1.66 11.20
CA GLY A 357 -5.51 -3.01 10.71
C GLY A 357 -4.04 -3.14 10.34
N LEU A 358 -3.56 -4.37 10.11
CA LEU A 358 -2.18 -4.66 9.68
C LEU A 358 -1.09 -4.06 10.59
N THR A 359 -1.38 -3.92 11.88
CA THR A 359 -0.51 -3.17 12.80
C THR A 359 0.36 -4.12 13.62
N ASN A 360 1.65 -3.78 13.78
CA ASN A 360 2.68 -4.47 14.56
C ASN A 360 3.13 -5.85 14.03
N THR A 361 2.20 -6.73 13.62
CA THR A 361 2.49 -8.01 12.93
C THR A 361 1.31 -8.41 12.04
N TYR A 362 1.38 -9.56 11.38
CA TYR A 362 0.34 -10.07 10.50
C TYR A 362 -0.07 -11.51 10.85
N SER A 363 -1.34 -11.69 11.17
CA SER A 363 -1.96 -12.98 11.53
C SER A 363 -3.13 -13.33 10.60
N GLN A 364 -3.04 -12.99 9.31
CA GLN A 364 -4.07 -13.25 8.30
C GLN A 364 -5.41 -12.55 8.65
N TYR A 365 -6.55 -13.23 8.49
CA TYR A 365 -7.89 -12.65 8.57
C TYR A 365 -8.55 -12.92 9.91
N ILE A 366 -9.53 -12.09 10.25
CA ILE A 366 -10.39 -12.25 11.42
C ILE A 366 -11.83 -12.07 10.96
N THR A 367 -12.56 -13.18 10.88
CA THR A 367 -14.00 -13.21 10.63
C THR A 367 -14.80 -13.27 11.92
N THR A 368 -16.09 -12.95 11.85
CA THR A 368 -17.01 -13.31 12.93
C THR A 368 -17.17 -14.83 13.00
N PHE A 369 -17.77 -15.33 14.08
CA PHE A 369 -18.09 -16.75 14.21
C PHE A 369 -18.99 -17.23 13.06
N GLU A 370 -19.97 -16.42 12.67
CA GLU A 370 -20.96 -16.71 11.64
C GLU A 370 -20.33 -16.71 10.24
N GLU A 371 -19.51 -15.70 9.94
CA GLU A 371 -18.73 -15.64 8.70
C GLU A 371 -17.75 -16.82 8.59
N TYR A 372 -17.14 -17.22 9.71
CA TYR A 372 -16.24 -18.38 9.77
C TYR A 372 -16.94 -19.67 9.34
N GLN A 373 -18.22 -19.87 9.66
CA GLN A 373 -18.94 -21.10 9.32
C GLN A 373 -19.04 -21.32 7.80
N ILE A 374 -19.02 -20.25 7.01
CA ILE A 374 -19.17 -20.33 5.55
C ILE A 374 -17.88 -20.80 4.87
N GLN A 375 -16.71 -20.62 5.50
CA GLN A 375 -15.41 -21.03 4.96
C GLN A 375 -15.11 -20.48 3.55
N ARG A 376 -15.46 -19.22 3.31
CA ARG A 376 -14.84 -18.41 2.25
C ARG A 376 -13.35 -18.14 2.56
N TYR A 377 -12.67 -17.40 1.69
CA TYR A 377 -11.24 -17.14 1.84
C TYR A 377 -10.87 -16.58 3.22
N GLU A 378 -11.62 -15.60 3.72
CA GLU A 378 -11.36 -14.93 5.00
C GLU A 378 -11.59 -15.89 6.19
N GLY A 379 -12.65 -16.71 6.12
CA GLY A 379 -12.95 -17.71 7.15
C GLY A 379 -11.92 -18.84 7.20
N ALA A 380 -11.46 -19.30 6.04
CA ALA A 380 -10.37 -20.28 5.95
C ALA A 380 -9.02 -19.70 6.40
N SER A 381 -8.85 -18.38 6.27
CA SER A 381 -7.65 -17.65 6.68
C SER A 381 -7.71 -17.13 8.12
N THR A 382 -8.79 -17.40 8.87
CA THR A 382 -8.91 -17.05 10.28
C THR A 382 -8.14 -18.04 11.14
N LEU A 383 -6.88 -17.71 11.45
CA LEU A 383 -5.87 -18.69 11.89
C LEU A 383 -6.20 -19.43 13.17
N TYR A 384 -6.85 -18.83 14.17
CA TYR A 384 -6.95 -19.40 15.52
C TYR A 384 -8.34 -20.00 15.82
N GLY A 385 -9.05 -20.39 14.76
CA GLY A 385 -10.35 -21.07 14.85
C GLY A 385 -11.54 -20.11 14.96
N PRO A 386 -12.75 -20.65 15.16
CA PRO A 386 -14.01 -19.90 15.07
C PRO A 386 -14.18 -18.79 16.12
N HIS A 387 -13.44 -18.86 17.23
CA HIS A 387 -13.52 -17.89 18.33
C HIS A 387 -12.40 -16.83 18.31
N THR A 388 -11.67 -16.71 17.19
CA THR A 388 -10.59 -15.72 17.04
C THR A 388 -11.06 -14.29 17.30
N LEU A 389 -12.22 -13.87 16.74
CA LEU A 389 -12.76 -12.54 17.01
C LEU A 389 -13.13 -12.34 18.49
N SER A 390 -13.76 -13.33 19.11
CA SER A 390 -14.16 -13.26 20.51
C SER A 390 -12.94 -13.09 21.43
N ALA A 391 -11.83 -13.78 21.11
CA ALA A 391 -10.55 -13.61 21.77
C ALA A 391 -10.06 -12.16 21.68
N TYR A 392 -10.04 -11.58 20.48
CA TYR A 392 -9.65 -10.18 20.30
C TYR A 392 -10.55 -9.22 21.09
N ILE A 393 -11.88 -9.39 21.03
CA ILE A 393 -12.81 -8.55 21.80
C ILE A 393 -12.50 -8.61 23.30
N GLN A 394 -12.29 -9.81 23.84
CA GLN A 394 -11.94 -10.01 25.24
C GLN A 394 -10.63 -9.30 25.61
N GLU A 395 -9.56 -9.48 24.83
CA GLU A 395 -8.27 -8.88 25.14
C GLU A 395 -8.29 -7.34 25.02
N PHE A 396 -8.97 -6.80 24.01
CA PHE A 396 -9.13 -5.35 23.87
C PHE A 396 -10.01 -4.74 24.98
N GLN A 397 -10.99 -5.47 25.49
CA GLN A 397 -11.75 -5.06 26.67
C GLN A 397 -10.86 -5.04 27.92
N LYS A 398 -9.97 -6.02 28.11
CA LYS A 398 -8.98 -5.96 29.21
C LYS A 398 -8.08 -4.73 29.10
N LEU A 399 -7.58 -4.43 27.89
CA LEU A 399 -6.77 -3.22 27.65
C LEU A 399 -7.55 -1.93 27.92
N ALA A 400 -8.81 -1.85 27.46
CA ALA A 400 -9.67 -0.70 27.70
C ALA A 400 -9.97 -0.50 29.20
N SER A 401 -10.22 -1.59 29.94
CA SER A 401 -10.41 -1.54 31.40
C SER A 401 -9.16 -1.01 32.11
N ALA A 402 -7.97 -1.48 31.74
CA ALA A 402 -6.70 -1.02 32.29
C ALA A 402 -6.40 0.45 31.93
N LEU A 403 -6.80 0.87 30.73
CA LEU A 403 -6.69 2.26 30.28
C LEU A 403 -7.56 3.19 31.15
N ILE A 404 -8.84 2.82 31.38
CA ILE A 404 -9.77 3.56 32.24
C ILE A 404 -9.24 3.66 33.67
N LYS A 405 -8.74 2.55 34.22
CA LYS A 405 -8.26 2.48 35.62
C LYS A 405 -6.88 3.10 35.83
N GLY A 406 -6.19 3.53 34.76
CA GLY A 406 -4.80 4.01 34.87
C GLY A 406 -3.81 2.92 35.29
N GLN A 407 -4.14 1.64 35.06
CA GLN A 407 -3.34 0.49 35.50
C GLN A 407 -2.45 -0.03 34.38
N ALA A 408 -1.22 -0.47 34.71
CA ALA A 408 -0.39 -1.20 33.77
C ALA A 408 -1.03 -2.55 33.37
N VAL A 409 -0.59 -3.11 32.25
CA VAL A 409 -0.94 -4.47 31.81
C VAL A 409 0.31 -5.32 31.75
N GLU A 410 0.17 -6.62 31.98
CA GLU A 410 1.30 -7.55 31.86
C GLU A 410 1.82 -7.57 30.41
N PRO A 411 3.14 -7.51 30.19
CA PRO A 411 3.71 -7.49 28.84
C PRO A 411 3.41 -8.75 28.01
N GLY A 412 3.20 -9.89 28.68
CA GLY A 412 2.99 -11.20 28.05
C GLY A 412 4.26 -11.82 27.47
N PRO A 413 4.15 -12.99 26.81
CA PRO A 413 5.29 -13.71 26.24
C PRO A 413 5.90 -12.93 25.06
N GLN A 414 7.23 -12.96 24.92
CA GLN A 414 7.92 -12.27 23.82
C GLN A 414 7.86 -13.10 22.52
N PRO A 415 7.61 -12.48 21.36
CA PRO A 415 7.68 -13.18 20.08
C PRO A 415 9.12 -13.63 19.76
N PRO A 416 9.32 -14.72 18.99
CA PRO A 416 10.65 -15.22 18.65
C PRO A 416 11.40 -14.30 17.67
N ASP A 417 12.71 -14.14 17.86
CA ASP A 417 13.60 -13.51 16.85
C ASP A 417 14.10 -14.55 15.85
N LEU A 418 13.74 -14.36 14.57
CA LEU A 418 14.05 -15.26 13.47
C LEU A 418 15.09 -14.69 12.48
N LEU A 419 15.67 -13.51 12.72
CA LEU A 419 16.55 -12.82 11.76
C LEU A 419 17.74 -13.69 11.31
N LYS A 420 18.37 -14.42 12.23
CA LYS A 420 19.53 -15.29 11.94
C LYS A 420 19.17 -16.62 11.27
N LYS A 421 17.87 -16.93 11.11
CA LYS A 421 17.38 -18.21 10.57
C LYS A 421 16.76 -18.07 9.17
N GLN A 422 16.68 -16.85 8.63
CA GLN A 422 16.03 -16.60 7.34
C GLN A 422 16.81 -17.27 6.19
N ILE A 423 16.08 -18.01 5.36
CA ILE A 423 16.60 -18.65 4.16
C ILE A 423 16.19 -17.81 2.94
N SER A 424 17.15 -17.44 2.08
CA SER A 424 16.89 -16.69 0.85
C SER A 424 17.34 -17.50 -0.37
N PHE A 425 16.44 -17.70 -1.32
CA PHE A 425 16.70 -18.34 -2.62
C PHE A 425 16.84 -17.30 -3.75
N LEU A 426 16.82 -16.02 -3.43
CA LEU A 426 16.94 -14.95 -4.41
C LEU A 426 18.39 -14.81 -4.86
N THR A 427 18.66 -15.01 -6.14
CA THR A 427 20.02 -14.89 -6.69
C THR A 427 20.53 -13.46 -6.63
N PRO A 428 21.82 -13.24 -6.30
CA PRO A 428 22.42 -11.92 -6.28
C PRO A 428 22.52 -11.33 -7.70
N VAL A 429 22.70 -10.01 -7.80
CA VAL A 429 23.11 -9.39 -9.07
C VAL A 429 24.56 -9.76 -9.35
N VAL A 430 24.79 -10.48 -10.45
CA VAL A 430 26.13 -10.94 -10.86
C VAL A 430 26.90 -9.82 -11.55
N MET A 431 26.37 -9.32 -12.67
CA MET A 431 26.96 -8.29 -13.51
C MET A 431 25.90 -7.62 -14.38
N ASP A 432 26.11 -6.34 -14.69
CA ASP A 432 25.44 -5.58 -15.74
C ASP A 432 26.40 -5.27 -16.88
N SER A 433 25.87 -5.16 -18.10
CA SER A 433 26.61 -4.82 -19.32
C SER A 433 25.72 -4.05 -20.31
N THR A 434 26.36 -3.36 -21.24
CA THR A 434 25.73 -2.71 -22.40
C THR A 434 26.26 -3.33 -23.69
N PRO A 435 25.65 -3.05 -24.86
CA PRO A 435 26.27 -3.34 -26.15
C PRO A 435 27.63 -2.64 -26.33
N ALA A 436 28.44 -3.13 -27.26
CA ALA A 436 29.72 -2.50 -27.57
C ALA A 436 29.50 -1.07 -28.09
N GLY A 437 30.28 -0.11 -27.57
CA GLY A 437 30.16 1.31 -27.94
C GLY A 437 29.02 2.07 -27.24
N VAL A 438 28.28 1.43 -26.34
CA VAL A 438 27.14 2.02 -25.62
C VAL A 438 27.47 2.14 -24.13
N ASN A 439 27.13 3.27 -23.52
CA ASN A 439 27.26 3.53 -22.09
C ASN A 439 25.94 3.32 -21.34
N PHE A 440 26.04 3.03 -20.04
CA PHE A 440 24.86 3.08 -19.19
C PHE A 440 24.31 4.51 -19.11
N GLY A 441 23.01 4.66 -19.34
CA GLY A 441 22.34 5.96 -19.46
C GLY A 441 22.20 6.44 -20.91
N ASP A 442 22.80 5.77 -21.91
CA ASP A 442 22.51 6.08 -23.31
C ASP A 442 21.05 5.78 -23.65
N VAL A 443 20.44 6.62 -24.48
CA VAL A 443 19.09 6.39 -25.01
C VAL A 443 19.14 5.29 -26.08
N SER A 444 18.31 4.26 -25.94
CA SER A 444 18.13 3.21 -26.95
C SER A 444 16.89 3.43 -27.82
N SER A 445 15.89 4.15 -27.32
CA SER A 445 14.70 4.59 -28.06
C SER A 445 14.32 5.97 -27.54
N ASP A 446 14.44 6.98 -28.39
CA ASP A 446 14.19 8.38 -28.05
C ASP A 446 12.78 8.82 -28.47
N VAL A 447 12.39 10.03 -28.08
CA VAL A 447 11.21 10.71 -28.63
C VAL A 447 11.38 11.00 -30.12
N PRO A 448 10.30 11.07 -30.92
CA PRO A 448 10.41 11.49 -32.31
C PRO A 448 10.99 12.90 -32.42
N ALA A 449 11.79 13.14 -33.46
CA ALA A 449 12.34 14.46 -33.73
C ALA A 449 11.21 15.49 -33.94
N ASN A 450 11.39 16.70 -33.39
CA ASN A 450 10.42 17.80 -33.47
C ASN A 450 9.02 17.41 -32.98
N SER A 451 8.95 16.58 -31.93
CA SER A 451 7.68 16.09 -31.39
C SER A 451 6.98 17.11 -30.50
N THR A 452 5.66 17.12 -30.62
CA THR A 452 4.74 17.84 -29.73
C THR A 452 3.72 16.86 -29.18
N PHE A 453 3.53 16.89 -27.87
CA PHE A 453 2.58 16.06 -27.17
C PHE A 453 1.50 16.91 -26.51
N LYS A 454 0.27 16.41 -26.50
CA LYS A 454 -0.85 17.04 -25.80
C LYS A 454 -0.95 16.48 -24.39
N ARG A 455 -1.53 17.25 -23.47
CA ARG A 455 -1.98 16.72 -22.17
C ARG A 455 -2.85 15.47 -22.38
N GLY A 456 -2.64 14.45 -21.55
CA GLY A 456 -3.23 13.12 -21.67
C GLY A 456 -2.46 12.15 -22.59
N SER A 457 -1.49 12.63 -23.38
CA SER A 457 -0.61 11.76 -24.17
C SER A 457 0.47 11.14 -23.30
N THR A 458 0.99 9.98 -23.70
CA THR A 458 2.12 9.32 -23.02
C THR A 458 3.40 9.49 -23.83
N VAL A 459 4.44 10.00 -23.18
CA VAL A 459 5.81 10.08 -23.71
C VAL A 459 6.60 8.90 -23.19
N THR A 460 7.27 8.16 -24.09
CA THR A 460 8.05 6.98 -23.73
C THR A 460 9.48 7.12 -24.22
N VAL A 461 10.45 6.93 -23.32
CA VAL A 461 11.88 6.90 -23.65
C VAL A 461 12.50 5.65 -23.02
N VAL A 462 13.41 5.00 -23.76
CA VAL A 462 14.12 3.79 -23.29
C VAL A 462 15.61 4.07 -23.20
N PHE A 463 16.20 3.72 -22.05
CA PHE A 463 17.63 3.87 -21.77
C PHE A 463 18.29 2.50 -21.60
N TRP A 464 19.54 2.38 -22.03
CA TRP A 464 20.41 1.30 -21.59
C TRP A 464 20.70 1.45 -20.10
N SER A 465 20.34 0.43 -19.32
CA SER A 465 20.35 0.52 -17.86
C SER A 465 20.87 -0.77 -17.21
N ALA A 466 20.89 -0.78 -15.89
CA ALA A 466 21.37 -1.86 -15.03
C ALA A 466 20.26 -2.34 -14.08
N CYS A 467 20.50 -3.43 -13.36
CA CYS A 467 19.53 -3.96 -12.39
C CYS A 467 19.27 -2.96 -11.25
N PRO A 468 18.01 -2.56 -10.98
CA PRO A 468 17.67 -1.62 -9.91
C PRO A 468 17.95 -2.18 -8.50
N ARG A 469 18.27 -3.48 -8.37
CA ARG A 469 18.71 -4.07 -7.10
C ARG A 469 20.14 -3.67 -6.71
N ASN A 470 20.91 -3.05 -7.60
CA ASN A 470 22.25 -2.54 -7.26
C ASN A 470 22.18 -1.35 -6.29
N ASP A 471 21.21 -0.46 -6.47
CA ASP A 471 20.91 0.63 -5.55
C ASP A 471 19.42 0.93 -5.64
N LEU A 472 18.73 0.90 -4.51
CA LEU A 472 17.29 1.16 -4.43
C LEU A 472 16.95 2.63 -4.68
N MET A 473 17.96 3.51 -4.76
CA MET A 473 17.79 4.95 -4.89
C MET A 473 16.92 5.52 -3.77
N THR A 474 17.06 5.01 -2.54
CA THR A 474 16.32 5.52 -1.36
C THR A 474 16.56 7.02 -1.18
N GLU A 475 15.50 7.79 -0.97
CA GLU A 475 15.46 9.27 -1.01
C GLU A 475 15.90 9.91 -2.35
N GLY A 476 16.16 9.09 -3.36
CA GLY A 476 16.46 9.48 -4.74
C GLY A 476 15.32 9.17 -5.68
N THR A 477 15.67 8.97 -6.95
CA THR A 477 14.72 8.69 -8.04
C THR A 477 15.45 8.01 -9.20
N PHE A 478 14.78 7.09 -9.89
CA PHE A 478 15.25 6.48 -11.13
C PHE A 478 14.90 7.30 -12.37
N ALA A 479 13.90 8.18 -12.30
CA ALA A 479 13.34 8.86 -13.45
C ALA A 479 12.87 10.29 -13.09
N LEU A 480 13.23 11.26 -13.92
CA LEU A 480 12.74 12.63 -13.81
C LEU A 480 12.17 13.10 -15.15
N VAL A 481 11.10 13.88 -15.07
CA VAL A 481 10.68 14.81 -16.12
C VAL A 481 11.17 16.19 -15.71
N GLU A 482 11.96 16.82 -16.58
CA GLU A 482 12.48 18.17 -16.37
C GLU A 482 11.83 19.12 -17.39
N ILE A 483 11.40 20.31 -16.93
CA ILE A 483 10.98 21.42 -17.80
C ILE A 483 12.13 22.40 -18.00
N LEU A 484 12.25 22.95 -19.20
CA LEU A 484 13.21 24.01 -19.50
C LEU A 484 12.68 25.37 -19.00
N GLN A 485 13.50 26.07 -18.24
CA GLN A 485 13.29 27.45 -17.82
C GLN A 485 14.43 28.33 -18.35
N GLY A 486 14.07 29.50 -18.88
CA GLY A 486 15.05 30.38 -19.51
C GLY A 486 15.68 29.73 -20.75
N LYS A 487 17.01 29.83 -20.89
CA LYS A 487 17.73 29.34 -22.08
C LYS A 487 18.28 27.92 -21.93
N ASP A 488 18.69 27.50 -20.73
CA ASP A 488 19.44 26.26 -20.52
C ASP A 488 19.21 25.60 -19.15
N THR A 489 18.31 26.15 -18.33
CA THR A 489 18.10 25.68 -16.96
C THR A 489 16.97 24.66 -16.91
N TRP A 490 17.29 23.43 -16.50
CA TRP A 490 16.33 22.33 -16.43
C TRP A 490 15.86 22.10 -14.99
N VAL A 491 14.55 22.21 -14.77
CA VAL A 491 13.93 22.10 -13.45
C VAL A 491 13.11 20.81 -13.37
N PRO A 492 13.38 19.93 -12.39
CA PRO A 492 12.56 18.73 -12.15
C PRO A 492 11.10 19.12 -11.85
N THR A 493 10.16 18.50 -12.56
CA THR A 493 8.71 18.73 -12.38
C THR A 493 7.95 17.49 -11.98
N TYR A 494 8.37 16.32 -12.44
CA TYR A 494 7.81 15.02 -12.03
C TYR A 494 8.93 14.01 -11.79
N ASP A 495 8.77 13.14 -10.80
CA ASP A 495 9.65 12.02 -10.51
C ASP A 495 8.88 10.70 -10.39
N ASP A 496 9.57 9.60 -10.10
CA ASP A 496 8.99 8.25 -10.00
C ASP A 496 8.13 8.01 -8.74
N ASP A 497 7.90 9.06 -7.94
CA ASP A 497 6.89 9.12 -6.87
C ASP A 497 5.58 9.79 -7.37
N ASP A 498 5.59 10.45 -8.53
CA ASP A 498 4.37 10.97 -9.16
C ASP A 498 3.60 9.88 -9.90
N PHE A 499 2.29 9.81 -9.67
CA PHE A 499 1.40 8.82 -10.28
C PHE A 499 1.46 8.79 -11.83
N CYS A 500 1.84 9.92 -12.44
CA CYS A 500 1.91 10.10 -13.88
C CYS A 500 3.21 9.60 -14.54
N LEU A 501 4.23 9.23 -13.76
CA LEU A 501 5.53 8.77 -14.25
C LEU A 501 5.76 7.31 -13.85
N ARG A 502 6.18 6.48 -14.81
CA ARG A 502 6.44 5.05 -14.58
C ARG A 502 7.86 4.71 -14.99
N PHE A 503 8.57 4.05 -14.08
CA PHE A 503 9.85 3.41 -14.35
C PHE A 503 9.65 1.90 -14.53
N LYS A 504 9.94 1.38 -15.72
CA LYS A 504 9.86 -0.05 -16.04
C LYS A 504 11.25 -0.58 -16.37
N TRP A 505 11.72 -1.57 -15.62
CA TRP A 505 12.97 -2.25 -15.92
C TRP A 505 12.70 -3.58 -16.61
N SER A 506 13.47 -3.90 -17.65
CA SER A 506 13.35 -5.16 -18.37
C SER A 506 14.70 -5.69 -18.86
N ARG A 507 14.74 -7.00 -19.12
CA ARG A 507 15.88 -7.69 -19.75
C ARG A 507 15.37 -8.62 -20.85
N PRO A 508 16.12 -8.83 -21.94
CA PRO A 508 15.68 -9.67 -23.06
C PRO A 508 15.58 -11.16 -22.68
N SER A 509 16.29 -11.61 -21.65
CA SER A 509 16.17 -12.96 -21.09
C SER A 509 16.57 -12.97 -19.62
N LYS A 510 16.07 -13.94 -18.83
CA LYS A 510 16.27 -13.98 -17.37
C LYS A 510 17.73 -13.85 -16.93
N LEU A 511 18.68 -14.42 -17.68
CA LEU A 511 20.10 -14.41 -17.37
C LEU A 511 20.90 -13.35 -18.13
N SER A 512 20.26 -12.52 -18.95
CA SER A 512 20.96 -11.48 -19.70
C SER A 512 21.61 -10.47 -18.74
N PRO A 513 22.90 -10.14 -18.92
CA PRO A 513 23.55 -9.04 -18.21
C PRO A 513 23.17 -7.67 -18.80
N ARG A 514 22.44 -7.64 -19.93
CA ARG A 514 21.96 -6.39 -20.55
C ARG A 514 20.53 -6.12 -20.13
N SER A 515 20.24 -4.88 -19.76
CA SER A 515 18.89 -4.45 -19.40
C SER A 515 18.58 -3.04 -19.90
N GLN A 516 17.29 -2.72 -19.90
CA GLN A 516 16.77 -1.42 -20.30
C GLN A 516 15.85 -0.86 -19.23
N ALA A 517 15.82 0.47 -19.13
CA ALA A 517 14.87 1.24 -18.36
C ALA A 517 13.95 2.00 -19.32
N THR A 518 12.67 1.65 -19.33
CA THR A 518 11.62 2.36 -20.04
C THR A 518 10.97 3.33 -19.07
N ILE A 519 11.01 4.62 -19.41
CA ILE A 519 10.34 5.68 -18.65
C ILE A 519 9.13 6.13 -19.46
N GLU A 520 7.94 6.03 -18.85
CA GLU A 520 6.67 6.46 -19.43
C GLU A 520 6.08 7.60 -18.62
N TRP A 521 5.88 8.76 -19.25
CA TRP A 521 5.23 9.92 -18.64
C TRP A 521 3.88 10.17 -19.32
N THR A 522 2.79 9.91 -18.60
CA THR A 522 1.45 10.31 -19.05
C THR A 522 1.20 11.75 -18.63
N ILE A 523 1.22 12.68 -19.58
CA ILE A 523 1.21 14.13 -19.31
C ILE A 523 -0.08 14.50 -18.58
N PRO A 524 -0.04 14.95 -17.31
CA PRO A 524 -1.24 15.25 -16.56
C PRO A 524 -1.96 16.49 -17.10
N PRO A 525 -3.28 16.64 -16.88
CA PRO A 525 -4.03 17.84 -17.29
C PRO A 525 -3.49 19.15 -16.69
N SER A 526 -2.83 19.07 -15.53
CA SER A 526 -2.21 20.20 -14.83
C SER A 526 -0.80 20.55 -15.35
N ALA A 527 -0.22 19.78 -16.27
CA ALA A 527 1.11 20.05 -16.80
C ALA A 527 1.19 21.41 -17.49
N SER A 528 2.24 22.18 -17.18
CA SER A 528 2.49 23.45 -17.87
C SER A 528 2.83 23.22 -19.34
N LEU A 529 2.53 24.20 -20.20
CA LEU A 529 2.98 24.16 -21.58
C LEU A 529 4.46 24.55 -21.62
N GLY A 530 5.27 23.90 -22.46
CA GLY A 530 6.70 24.19 -22.53
C GLY A 530 7.54 23.08 -23.15
N VAL A 531 8.86 23.23 -23.03
CA VAL A 531 9.85 22.25 -23.50
C VAL A 531 10.27 21.35 -22.33
N TYR A 532 10.20 20.04 -22.53
CA TYR A 532 10.46 19.01 -21.54
C TYR A 532 11.53 18.03 -22.02
N ARG A 533 12.16 17.33 -21.08
CA ARG A 533 12.98 16.14 -21.35
C ARG A 533 12.84 15.11 -20.23
N ILE A 534 13.22 13.88 -20.51
CA ILE A 534 13.28 12.79 -19.54
C ILE A 534 14.74 12.55 -19.14
N ARG A 535 15.00 12.38 -17.84
CA ARG A 535 16.28 11.97 -17.28
C ARG A 535 16.14 10.62 -16.58
N HIS A 536 17.14 9.77 -16.74
CA HIS A 536 17.28 8.51 -16.01
C HIS A 536 18.50 8.54 -15.07
N PHE A 537 18.36 7.89 -13.91
CA PHE A 537 19.46 7.54 -13.01
C PHE A 537 19.50 6.03 -12.77
N GLY A 538 20.70 5.47 -12.68
CA GLY A 538 20.86 4.06 -12.35
C GLY A 538 22.21 3.77 -11.70
N ALA A 539 22.38 2.52 -11.27
CA ALA A 539 23.59 2.01 -10.64
C ALA A 539 23.97 0.66 -11.27
N ALA A 540 25.17 0.57 -11.83
CA ALA A 540 25.64 -0.60 -12.57
C ALA A 540 26.74 -1.35 -11.80
N LYS A 541 26.65 -2.68 -11.77
CA LYS A 541 27.69 -3.56 -11.21
C LYS A 541 28.49 -4.22 -12.32
N ARG A 542 29.79 -3.93 -12.40
CA ARG A 542 30.71 -4.63 -13.32
C ARG A 542 31.22 -5.92 -12.68
N LEU A 543 31.63 -6.92 -13.48
CA LEU A 543 31.96 -8.30 -13.05
C LEU A 543 32.87 -8.38 -11.80
N MET A 544 33.86 -7.51 -11.69
CA MET A 544 34.81 -7.43 -10.57
C MET A 544 34.90 -6.01 -9.98
N GLY A 545 33.91 -5.16 -10.25
CA GLY A 545 33.92 -3.75 -9.89
C GLY A 545 32.98 -3.38 -8.75
N SER A 546 33.19 -2.19 -8.18
CA SER A 546 32.20 -1.55 -7.33
C SER A 546 30.98 -1.13 -8.16
N ILE A 547 29.88 -0.87 -7.48
CA ILE A 547 28.69 -0.28 -8.08
C ILE A 547 29.02 1.16 -8.52
N GLN A 548 28.69 1.50 -9.76
CA GLN A 548 28.92 2.82 -10.35
C GLN A 548 27.59 3.45 -10.78
N HIS A 549 27.33 4.66 -10.28
CA HIS A 549 26.13 5.42 -10.64
C HIS A 549 26.31 6.13 -11.98
N PHE A 550 25.21 6.24 -12.71
CA PHE A 550 25.17 6.89 -14.03
C PHE A 550 23.88 7.69 -14.21
N THR A 551 23.90 8.61 -15.18
CA THR A 551 22.72 9.34 -15.62
C THR A 551 22.76 9.59 -17.13
N GLY A 552 21.59 9.73 -17.74
CA GLY A 552 21.43 10.17 -19.13
C GLY A 552 20.11 10.91 -19.34
N THR A 553 19.99 11.62 -20.46
CA THR A 553 18.80 12.39 -20.82
C THR A 553 18.34 12.11 -22.24
N SER A 554 17.02 12.11 -22.45
CA SER A 554 16.38 12.10 -23.75
C SER A 554 16.65 13.38 -24.54
N SER A 555 16.31 13.37 -25.83
CA SER A 555 16.08 14.61 -26.57
C SER A 555 14.90 15.37 -25.96
N ALA A 556 14.87 16.68 -26.14
CA ALA A 556 13.76 17.51 -25.66
C ALA A 556 12.55 17.45 -26.60
N PHE A 557 11.37 17.71 -26.05
CA PHE A 557 10.09 17.69 -26.77
C PHE A 557 9.14 18.76 -26.21
N VAL A 558 8.13 19.14 -27.00
CA VAL A 558 7.17 20.18 -26.63
C VAL A 558 5.91 19.55 -26.03
N VAL A 559 5.36 20.19 -25.00
CA VAL A 559 3.99 19.96 -24.50
C VAL A 559 3.15 21.20 -24.80
N ALA A 560 2.08 21.03 -25.61
CA ALA A 560 1.22 22.10 -26.10
C ALA A 560 -0.28 21.76 -25.98
#